data_AF-A0A1F8T3B2-F1
#
_entry.id   AF-A0A1F8T3B2-F1
#
_cell.length_a   1.000
_cell.length_b   1.000
_cell.length_c   1.000
_cell.angle_alpha   90.00
_cell.angle_beta   90.00
_cell.angle_gamma   90.00
#
_symmetry.space_group_name_H-M   'P 1'
#
loop_
_entity.id
_entity.type
_entity.pdbx_description
1 polymer ?
#
loop_
_entity_poly.entity_id
_entity_poly.type
_entity_poly.pdbx_seq_one_letter_code
_entity_poly.pdbx_strand_id
1 'polypeptide(L)'
;MPAIMTRMKAVVDSAKGSDTAIVVMDTAPAAVLGATLDLNVVNRERVLIINVGNFHTLAFRIGQGGIEGLFEHHTGLVDQEKLQSLLNALAEGSIQREDVYADMGHGALIYDSTPLMLGGGEFDIVVTGPRRNIFQRPTTDVRNRCLRPYYPAPFGDMMITGCFGLLAATADIMPELEDPINASLLPAYRKNVAPWDAE
;
A
#
# COMPACT_ATOMS: atom_id res chain seq x y z
N MET A 1 -13.31 -2.61 15.50
CA MET A 1 -11.99 -1.94 15.67
C MET A 1 -11.31 -2.41 16.96
N PRO A 2 -10.04 -2.85 16.90
CA PRO A 2 -9.27 -3.30 18.07
C PRO A 2 -9.22 -2.29 19.21
N ALA A 3 -9.15 -2.80 20.45
CA ALA A 3 -9.22 -1.95 21.64
C ALA A 3 -8.05 -0.96 21.76
N ILE A 4 -6.89 -1.34 21.23
CA ILE A 4 -5.62 -0.61 21.29
C ILE A 4 -5.55 0.60 20.34
N MET A 5 -6.43 0.69 19.34
CA MET A 5 -6.45 1.78 18.36
C MET A 5 -7.14 3.04 18.90
N THR A 6 -6.62 3.59 19.99
CA THR A 6 -7.24 4.69 20.74
C THR A 6 -7.46 5.95 19.90
N ARG A 7 -6.54 6.27 18.97
CA ARG A 7 -6.68 7.41 18.05
C ARG A 7 -7.84 7.22 17.06
N MET A 8 -7.94 6.06 16.43
CA MET A 8 -9.06 5.76 15.51
C MET A 8 -10.39 5.72 16.27
N LYS A 9 -10.41 5.18 17.50
CA LYS A 9 -11.57 5.24 18.39
C LYS A 9 -12.02 6.67 18.65
N ALA A 10 -11.09 7.58 18.94
CA ALA A 10 -11.43 8.99 19.15
C ALA A 10 -12.08 9.63 17.91
N VAL A 11 -11.62 9.27 16.70
CA VAL A 11 -12.25 9.72 15.44
C VAL A 11 -13.68 9.20 15.33
N VAL A 12 -13.89 7.90 15.55
CA VAL A 12 -15.24 7.31 15.53
C VAL A 12 -16.15 7.93 16.59
N ASP A 13 -15.63 8.12 17.80
CA ASP A 13 -16.36 8.74 18.91
C ASP A 13 -16.77 10.18 18.61
N SER A 14 -15.94 10.94 17.88
CA SER A 14 -16.24 12.33 17.50
C SER A 14 -17.41 12.46 16.52
N ALA A 15 -17.78 11.37 15.86
CA ALA A 15 -18.86 11.34 14.88
C ALA A 15 -20.10 10.59 15.38
N LYS A 16 -20.13 10.24 16.68
CA LYS A 16 -21.34 9.74 17.35
C LYS A 16 -22.47 10.75 17.22
N GLY A 17 -23.66 10.27 16.83
CA GLY A 17 -24.83 11.10 16.59
C GLY A 17 -24.98 11.57 15.13
N SER A 18 -24.06 11.18 14.24
CA SER A 18 -24.30 11.26 12.80
C SER A 18 -25.22 10.12 12.35
N ASP A 19 -26.17 10.42 11.46
CA ASP A 19 -27.01 9.42 10.78
C ASP A 19 -26.32 8.77 9.57
N THR A 20 -25.04 9.10 9.32
CA THR A 20 -24.27 8.59 8.19
C THR A 20 -23.35 7.45 8.63
N ALA A 21 -23.23 6.41 7.81
CA ALA A 21 -22.24 5.36 8.01
C ALA A 21 -20.81 5.91 7.90
N ILE A 22 -19.90 5.47 8.78
CA ILE A 22 -18.54 5.99 8.87
C ILE A 22 -17.54 4.86 8.68
N VAL A 23 -16.69 5.03 7.67
CA VAL A 23 -15.56 4.16 7.41
C VAL A 23 -14.27 4.89 7.79
N VAL A 24 -13.41 4.22 8.57
CA VAL A 24 -12.10 4.73 8.97
C VAL A 24 -11.05 3.70 8.61
N MET A 25 -9.98 4.15 7.95
CA MET A 25 -8.85 3.33 7.54
C MET A 25 -7.55 4.07 7.84
N ASP A 26 -6.48 3.34 8.15
CA ASP A 26 -5.16 3.94 8.22
C ASP A 26 -4.69 4.39 6.83
N THR A 27 -4.03 5.55 6.77
CA THR A 27 -3.63 6.19 5.52
C THR A 27 -2.66 5.34 4.69
N ALA A 28 -1.72 4.62 5.31
CA ALA A 28 -0.72 3.87 4.57
C ALA A 28 -1.30 2.60 3.89
N PRO A 29 -2.07 1.74 4.60
CA PRO A 29 -2.84 0.68 3.97
C PRO A 29 -3.82 1.19 2.90
N ALA A 30 -4.48 2.34 3.12
CA ALA A 30 -5.35 2.93 2.11
C ALA A 30 -4.58 3.31 0.84
N ALA A 31 -3.41 3.96 0.99
CA ALA A 31 -2.57 4.30 -0.16
C ALA A 31 -2.04 3.07 -0.91
N VAL A 32 -1.70 2.01 -0.18
CA VAL A 32 -1.25 0.74 -0.74
C VAL A 32 -2.37 0.04 -1.51
N LEU A 33 -3.57 -0.04 -0.94
CA LEU A 33 -4.74 -0.61 -1.63
C LEU A 33 -5.09 0.22 -2.87
N GLY A 34 -5.10 1.56 -2.77
CA GLY A 34 -5.38 2.39 -3.93
C GLY A 34 -4.34 2.26 -5.05
N ALA A 35 -3.07 2.00 -4.70
CA ALA A 35 -2.03 1.75 -5.68
C ALA A 35 -2.25 0.47 -6.51
N THR A 36 -3.02 -0.51 -6.01
CA THR A 36 -3.36 -1.72 -6.78
C THR A 36 -4.35 -1.44 -7.91
N LEU A 37 -5.03 -0.29 -7.89
CA LEU A 37 -6.00 0.12 -8.92
C LEU A 37 -5.34 0.75 -10.15
N ASP A 38 -4.03 0.96 -10.13
CA ASP A 38 -3.29 1.44 -11.30
C ASP A 38 -3.27 0.38 -12.41
N LEU A 39 -3.42 0.79 -13.67
CA LEU A 39 -3.55 -0.12 -14.82
C LEU A 39 -2.32 -1.03 -15.00
N ASN A 40 -1.13 -0.59 -14.58
CA ASN A 40 0.09 -1.40 -14.67
C ASN A 40 0.27 -2.34 -13.46
N VAL A 41 -0.53 -2.15 -12.41
CA VAL A 41 -0.45 -2.91 -11.16
C VAL A 41 -1.60 -3.93 -11.05
N VAL A 42 -2.81 -3.56 -11.48
CA VAL A 42 -4.05 -4.34 -11.29
C VAL A 42 -3.99 -5.77 -11.82
N ASN A 43 -3.19 -6.02 -12.87
CA ASN A 43 -3.06 -7.34 -13.49
C ASN A 43 -1.93 -8.19 -12.90
N ARG A 44 -1.19 -7.70 -11.88
CA ARG A 44 -0.13 -8.47 -11.23
C ARG A 44 -0.71 -9.36 -10.14
N GLU A 45 -0.51 -10.67 -10.26
CA GLU A 45 -0.96 -11.64 -9.26
C GLU A 45 -0.30 -11.47 -7.89
N ARG A 46 0.98 -11.06 -7.88
CA ARG A 46 1.76 -10.75 -6.69
C ARG A 46 2.56 -9.48 -6.90
N VAL A 47 2.56 -8.59 -5.91
CA VAL A 47 3.21 -7.28 -6.02
C VAL A 47 3.78 -6.83 -4.68
N LEU A 48 4.93 -6.15 -4.74
CA LEU A 48 5.52 -5.42 -3.62
C LEU A 48 5.15 -3.95 -3.75
N ILE A 49 4.48 -3.40 -2.73
CA ILE A 49 4.03 -2.00 -2.69
C ILE A 49 4.54 -1.34 -1.43
N ILE A 50 5.03 -0.11 -1.54
CA ILE A 50 5.48 0.69 -0.40
C ILE A 50 4.84 2.07 -0.41
N ASN A 51 4.35 2.49 0.76
CA ASN A 51 4.02 3.88 1.04
C ASN A 51 5.12 4.52 1.89
N VAL A 52 5.88 5.45 1.30
CA VAL A 52 6.89 6.25 2.02
C VAL A 52 6.22 7.53 2.54
N GLY A 53 5.60 7.40 3.71
CA GLY A 53 4.91 8.49 4.40
C GLY A 53 5.87 9.49 5.04
N ASN A 54 5.32 10.58 5.59
CA ASN A 54 6.14 11.60 6.26
C ASN A 54 6.81 11.08 7.54
N PHE A 55 6.09 10.29 8.33
CA PHE A 55 6.57 9.78 9.61
C PHE A 55 6.78 8.27 9.62
N HIS A 56 5.94 7.52 8.88
CA HIS A 56 6.06 6.07 8.75
C HIS A 56 6.18 5.65 7.30
N THR A 57 6.97 4.60 7.11
CA THR A 57 7.16 3.88 5.85
C THR A 57 6.64 2.48 6.04
N LEU A 58 5.65 2.10 5.24
CA LEU A 58 5.04 0.77 5.30
C LEU A 58 5.16 0.10 3.93
N ALA A 59 5.65 -1.13 3.93
CA ALA A 59 5.71 -1.96 2.73
C ALA A 59 4.87 -3.22 2.91
N PHE A 60 4.23 -3.63 1.83
CA PHE A 60 3.35 -4.79 1.78
C PHE A 60 3.74 -5.64 0.58
N ARG A 61 3.81 -6.94 0.80
CA ARG A 61 3.72 -7.94 -0.25
C ARG A 61 2.27 -8.40 -0.33
N ILE A 62 1.67 -8.25 -1.50
CA ILE A 62 0.27 -8.59 -1.77
C ILE A 62 0.25 -9.71 -2.80
N GLY A 63 -0.58 -10.73 -2.56
CA GLY A 63 -0.87 -11.80 -3.50
C GLY A 63 -2.38 -12.00 -3.71
N GLN A 64 -2.76 -13.09 -4.39
CA GLN A 64 -4.17 -13.39 -4.70
C GLN A 64 -5.08 -13.47 -3.45
N GLY A 65 -4.54 -13.93 -2.31
CA GLY A 65 -5.25 -14.03 -1.03
C GLY A 65 -5.20 -12.78 -0.16
N GLY A 66 -4.64 -11.67 -0.65
CA GLY A 66 -4.43 -10.44 0.13
C GLY A 66 -2.99 -10.30 0.62
N ILE A 67 -2.82 -9.80 1.85
CA ILE A 67 -1.50 -9.47 2.40
C ILE A 67 -0.72 -10.76 2.73
N GLU A 68 0.42 -10.95 2.08
CA GLU A 68 1.34 -12.08 2.32
C GLU A 68 2.44 -11.73 3.32
N GLY A 69 2.69 -10.44 3.54
CA GLY A 69 3.69 -9.94 4.48
C GLY A 69 3.78 -8.42 4.45
N LEU A 70 4.29 -7.82 5.52
CA LEU A 70 4.46 -6.38 5.65
C LEU A 70 5.54 -6.01 6.66
N PHE A 71 6.04 -4.77 6.57
CA PHE A 71 6.75 -4.14 7.67
C PHE A 71 6.36 -2.67 7.82
N GLU A 72 6.58 -2.13 9.01
CA GLU A 72 6.42 -0.70 9.31
C GLU A 72 7.65 -0.15 10.03
N HIS A 73 8.18 0.98 9.53
CA HIS A 73 9.32 1.67 10.10
C HIS A 73 9.07 3.19 10.19
N HIS A 74 9.75 3.87 11.11
CA HIS A 74 9.84 5.33 11.09
C HIS A 74 10.61 5.80 9.84
N THR A 75 10.00 6.66 9.02
CA THR A 75 10.61 7.21 7.79
C THR A 75 11.92 7.94 8.10
N GLY A 76 11.99 8.65 9.23
CA GLY A 76 13.18 9.40 9.62
C GLY A 76 14.38 8.54 10.01
N LEU A 77 14.21 7.23 10.17
CA LEU A 77 15.26 6.29 10.60
C LEU A 77 15.69 5.31 9.48
N VAL A 78 15.07 5.42 8.30
CA VAL A 78 15.42 4.62 7.12
C VAL A 78 16.07 5.48 6.06
N ASP A 79 17.30 5.14 5.69
CA ASP A 79 17.91 5.61 4.46
C ASP A 79 17.62 4.65 3.31
N GLN A 80 18.12 4.99 2.12
CA GLN A 80 17.85 4.21 0.92
C GLN A 80 18.45 2.80 0.98
N GLU A 81 19.67 2.63 1.51
CA GLU A 81 20.35 1.34 1.56
C GLU A 81 19.61 0.40 2.52
N LYS A 82 19.29 0.90 3.71
CA LYS A 82 18.49 0.17 4.69
C LYS A 82 17.12 -0.21 4.12
N LEU A 83 16.45 0.73 3.47
CA LEU A 83 15.13 0.48 2.89
C LEU A 83 15.18 -0.62 1.82
N GLN A 84 16.20 -0.61 0.97
CA GLN A 84 16.38 -1.66 -0.04
C GLN A 84 16.68 -3.03 0.58
N SER A 85 17.50 -3.08 1.63
CA SER A 85 17.76 -4.33 2.37
C SER A 85 16.45 -4.91 2.93
N LEU A 86 15.66 -4.09 3.63
CA LEU A 86 14.38 -4.49 4.20
C LEU A 86 13.37 -4.95 3.12
N LEU A 87 13.33 -4.27 1.97
CA LEU A 87 12.44 -4.64 0.87
C LEU A 87 12.84 -5.92 0.15
N ASN A 88 14.14 -6.17 -0.03
CA ASN A 88 14.62 -7.44 -0.57
C ASN A 88 14.30 -8.58 0.41
N ALA A 89 14.54 -8.40 1.71
CA ALA A 89 14.18 -9.39 2.73
C ALA A 89 12.66 -9.65 2.80
N LEU A 90 11.83 -8.60 2.67
CA LEU A 90 10.38 -8.75 2.58
C LEU A 90 9.96 -9.53 1.33
N ALA A 91 10.57 -9.24 0.17
CA ALA A 91 10.30 -9.99 -1.07
C ALA A 91 10.69 -11.47 -0.93
N GLU A 92 11.86 -11.76 -0.37
CA GLU A 92 12.34 -13.11 -0.10
C GLU A 92 11.52 -13.87 0.95
N GLY A 93 10.69 -13.18 1.74
CA GLY A 93 9.98 -13.76 2.87
C GLY A 93 10.88 -14.09 4.06
N SER A 94 12.09 -13.51 4.10
CA SER A 94 13.11 -13.74 5.11
C SER A 94 13.13 -12.68 6.22
N ILE A 95 12.48 -11.52 6.02
CA ILE A 95 12.42 -10.44 7.00
C ILE A 95 11.84 -10.92 8.34
N GLN A 96 12.56 -10.62 9.41
CA GLN A 96 12.14 -10.89 10.78
C GLN A 96 11.63 -9.63 11.45
N ARG A 97 10.81 -9.80 12.49
CA ARG A 97 10.33 -8.69 13.31
C ARG A 97 11.50 -7.88 13.88
N GLU A 98 12.55 -8.57 14.33
CA GLU A 98 13.71 -7.99 14.99
C GLU A 98 14.55 -7.13 14.05
N ASP A 99 14.59 -7.44 12.74
CA ASP A 99 15.30 -6.63 11.72
C ASP A 99 14.77 -5.18 11.67
N VAL A 100 13.51 -5.00 12.05
CA VAL A 100 12.83 -3.70 12.07
C VAL A 100 12.70 -3.17 13.49
N TYR A 101 12.30 -4.02 14.44
CA TYR A 101 12.01 -3.58 15.81
C TYR A 101 13.29 -3.19 16.59
N ALA A 102 14.40 -3.91 16.40
CA ALA A 102 15.67 -3.57 17.05
C ALA A 102 16.27 -2.25 16.52
N ASP A 103 15.84 -1.82 15.33
CA ASP A 103 16.22 -0.55 14.71
C ASP A 103 15.17 0.57 14.95
N MET A 104 14.42 0.45 16.06
CA MET A 104 13.40 1.43 16.47
C MET A 104 12.23 1.58 15.47
N GLY A 105 11.97 0.57 14.64
CA GLY A 105 10.75 0.45 13.83
C GLY A 105 9.58 -0.20 14.60
N HIS A 106 8.45 -0.43 13.92
CA HIS A 106 7.25 -1.03 14.52
C HIS A 106 7.20 -2.55 14.37
N GLY A 107 7.93 -3.10 13.40
CA GLY A 107 8.13 -4.55 13.22
C GLY A 107 7.82 -5.01 11.80
N ALA A 108 7.94 -6.32 11.59
CA ALA A 108 7.63 -7.01 10.35
C ALA A 108 6.81 -8.27 10.63
N LEU A 109 6.06 -8.72 9.63
CA LEU A 109 5.24 -9.93 9.68
C LEU A 109 5.20 -10.59 8.31
N ILE A 110 5.39 -11.91 8.27
CA ILE A 110 5.28 -12.74 7.08
C ILE A 110 4.20 -13.79 7.33
N TYR A 111 3.20 -13.86 6.45
CA TYR A 111 2.17 -14.90 6.46
C TYR A 111 2.49 -16.04 5.49
N ASP A 112 3.04 -15.70 4.33
CA ASP A 112 3.47 -16.67 3.31
C ASP A 112 4.99 -16.53 3.10
N SER A 113 5.79 -17.55 3.39
CA SER A 113 7.24 -17.47 3.19
C SER A 113 7.68 -17.65 1.74
N THR A 114 6.75 -17.88 0.79
CA THR A 114 7.06 -18.05 -0.62
C THR A 114 7.67 -16.78 -1.19
N PRO A 115 8.90 -16.82 -1.73
CA PRO A 115 9.56 -15.63 -2.27
C PRO A 115 8.75 -14.98 -3.40
N LEU A 116 8.72 -13.65 -3.43
CA LEU A 116 8.27 -12.87 -4.57
C LEU A 116 9.43 -12.66 -5.53
N MET A 117 9.24 -13.08 -6.77
CA MET A 117 10.26 -12.97 -7.81
C MET A 117 10.46 -11.51 -8.23
N LEU A 118 11.58 -10.92 -7.81
CA LEU A 118 12.03 -9.61 -8.28
C LEU A 118 12.73 -9.76 -9.63
N GLY A 119 12.71 -8.72 -10.45
CA GLY A 119 13.42 -8.67 -11.73
C GLY A 119 12.69 -9.14 -12.95
N GLY A 120 11.53 -9.77 -12.76
CA GLY A 120 10.59 -9.98 -13.84
C GLY A 120 9.94 -8.67 -14.26
N GLY A 121 9.54 -8.56 -15.52
CA GLY A 121 8.74 -7.44 -16.03
C GLY A 121 9.41 -6.06 -15.94
N GLU A 122 8.59 -5.02 -15.94
CA GLU A 122 9.02 -3.62 -16.07
C GLU A 122 9.51 -2.99 -14.76
N PHE A 123 9.00 -3.45 -13.62
CA PHE A 123 9.29 -2.89 -12.30
C PHE A 123 9.23 -3.94 -11.20
N ASP A 124 9.99 -3.70 -10.13
CA ASP A 124 10.13 -4.59 -8.97
C ASP A 124 9.25 -4.17 -7.80
N ILE A 125 8.98 -2.86 -7.67
CA ILE A 125 8.25 -2.30 -6.54
C ILE A 125 7.36 -1.14 -6.98
N VAL A 126 6.15 -1.06 -6.43
CA VAL A 126 5.24 0.07 -6.57
C VAL A 126 5.45 1.04 -5.41
N VAL A 127 5.73 2.31 -5.69
CA VAL A 127 6.12 3.31 -4.70
C VAL A 127 5.12 4.46 -4.68
N THR A 128 4.43 4.64 -3.55
CA THR A 128 3.57 5.79 -3.27
C THR A 128 4.08 6.57 -2.05
N GLY A 129 3.45 7.72 -1.79
CA GLY A 129 3.71 8.56 -0.62
C GLY A 129 4.58 9.80 -0.90
N PRO A 130 4.55 10.78 0.01
CA PRO A 130 5.21 12.08 -0.16
C PRO A 130 6.74 12.00 -0.13
N ARG A 131 7.33 10.97 0.50
CA ARG A 131 8.79 10.82 0.65
C ARG A 131 9.41 9.84 -0.34
N ARG A 132 8.67 9.45 -1.39
CA ARG A 132 9.10 8.50 -2.44
C ARG A 132 10.40 8.86 -3.18
N ASN A 133 10.84 10.13 -3.14
CA ASN A 133 12.08 10.57 -3.77
C ASN A 133 13.33 9.87 -3.19
N ILE A 134 13.21 9.17 -2.06
CA ILE A 134 14.25 8.25 -1.55
C ILE A 134 14.68 7.21 -2.60
N PHE A 135 13.78 6.83 -3.52
CA PHE A 135 14.06 5.89 -4.62
C PHE A 135 14.70 6.52 -5.87
N GLN A 136 14.87 7.85 -5.93
CA GLN A 136 15.45 8.52 -7.10
C GLN A 136 16.98 8.59 -7.08
N ARG A 137 17.60 8.24 -5.95
CA ARG A 137 19.06 8.25 -5.81
C ARG A 137 19.64 6.91 -6.31
N PRO A 138 20.78 6.90 -7.01
CA PRO A 138 21.47 5.65 -7.32
C PRO A 138 21.93 4.99 -6.01
N THR A 139 21.76 3.67 -5.89
CA THR A 139 22.35 2.93 -4.77
C THR A 139 23.86 2.80 -4.95
N THR A 140 24.60 2.93 -3.85
CA THR A 140 26.04 2.66 -3.77
C THR A 140 26.36 1.23 -3.34
N ASP A 141 25.37 0.51 -2.80
CA ASP A 141 25.54 -0.87 -2.33
C ASP A 141 25.32 -1.87 -3.46
N VAL A 142 26.41 -2.55 -3.84
CA VAL A 142 26.42 -3.63 -4.85
C VAL A 142 25.97 -4.98 -4.31
N ARG A 143 25.80 -5.12 -2.99
CA ARG A 143 25.39 -6.39 -2.36
C ARG A 143 23.88 -6.61 -2.42
N ASN A 144 23.11 -5.53 -2.48
CA ASN A 144 21.67 -5.57 -2.58
C ASN A 144 21.22 -5.25 -4.00
N ARG A 145 20.20 -5.98 -4.46
CA ARG A 145 19.59 -5.69 -5.75
C ARG A 145 18.95 -4.30 -5.72
N CYS A 146 19.35 -3.45 -6.65
CA CYS A 146 18.65 -2.18 -6.90
C CYS A 146 17.23 -2.47 -7.42
N LEU A 147 16.22 -2.19 -6.59
CA LEU A 147 14.82 -2.33 -6.99
C LEU A 147 14.47 -1.27 -8.03
N ARG A 148 13.80 -1.69 -9.11
CA ARG A 148 13.28 -0.78 -10.15
C ARG A 148 11.92 -0.23 -9.69
N PRO A 149 11.81 1.05 -9.29
CA PRO A 149 10.57 1.61 -8.78
C PRO A 149 9.60 1.94 -9.91
N TYR A 150 8.32 1.69 -9.68
CA TYR A 150 7.20 2.20 -10.44
C TYR A 150 6.36 3.12 -9.58
N TYR A 151 5.93 4.25 -10.15
CA TYR A 151 5.16 5.27 -9.43
C TYR A 151 3.72 5.26 -9.97
N PRO A 152 2.78 4.67 -9.23
CA PRO A 152 1.40 4.52 -9.69
C PRO A 152 0.69 5.87 -9.67
N ALA A 153 -0.21 6.09 -10.63
CA ALA A 153 -1.09 7.25 -10.67
C ALA A 153 -2.51 6.79 -11.02
N PRO A 154 -3.15 5.98 -10.15
CA PRO A 154 -4.49 5.48 -10.39
C PRO A 154 -5.42 6.68 -10.60
N PHE A 155 -6.17 6.65 -11.70
CA PHE A 155 -7.08 7.71 -12.10
C PHE A 155 -6.42 9.09 -12.29
N GLY A 156 -5.10 9.11 -12.55
CA GLY A 156 -4.36 10.30 -13.01
C GLY A 156 -3.54 11.03 -11.95
N ASP A 157 -3.67 10.69 -10.66
CA ASP A 157 -2.89 11.34 -9.61
C ASP A 157 -2.51 10.38 -8.47
N MET A 158 -1.20 10.31 -8.18
CA MET A 158 -0.66 9.50 -7.08
C MET A 158 -1.11 10.02 -5.70
N MET A 159 -1.31 11.33 -5.53
CA MET A 159 -1.64 11.95 -4.25
C MET A 159 -3.02 11.55 -3.72
N ILE A 160 -3.88 11.01 -4.58
CA ILE A 160 -5.23 10.52 -4.25
C ILE A 160 -5.32 8.99 -4.21
N THR A 161 -4.20 8.27 -4.31
CA THR A 161 -4.14 6.81 -4.11
C THR A 161 -4.87 6.39 -2.83
N GLY A 162 -4.60 7.07 -1.70
CA GLY A 162 -5.28 6.79 -0.44
C GLY A 162 -6.80 6.95 -0.47
N CYS A 163 -7.31 7.94 -1.23
CA CYS A 163 -8.76 8.15 -1.37
C CYS A 163 -9.41 6.98 -2.11
N PHE A 164 -8.80 6.49 -3.18
CA PHE A 164 -9.34 5.36 -3.93
C PHE A 164 -9.21 4.03 -3.18
N GLY A 165 -8.14 3.84 -2.41
CA GLY A 165 -8.04 2.67 -1.55
C GLY A 165 -9.09 2.67 -0.43
N LEU A 166 -9.41 3.84 0.14
CA LEU A 166 -10.52 3.95 1.09
C LEU A 166 -11.88 3.62 0.45
N LEU A 167 -12.12 4.04 -0.79
CA LEU A 167 -13.32 3.65 -1.54
C LEU A 167 -13.36 2.15 -1.81
N ALA A 168 -12.26 1.55 -2.27
CA ALA A 168 -12.18 0.10 -2.48
C ALA A 168 -12.46 -0.67 -1.18
N ALA A 169 -11.82 -0.28 -0.06
CA ALA A 169 -12.09 -0.89 1.24
C ALA A 169 -13.54 -0.67 1.72
N THR A 170 -14.20 0.42 1.30
CA THR A 170 -15.61 0.67 1.61
C THR A 170 -16.51 -0.34 0.90
N ALA A 171 -16.24 -0.64 -0.38
CA ALA A 171 -16.96 -1.68 -1.12
C ALA A 171 -16.86 -3.05 -0.43
N ASP A 172 -15.69 -3.38 0.14
CA ASP A 172 -15.48 -4.66 0.84
C ASP A 172 -16.29 -4.81 2.14
N ILE A 173 -16.66 -3.70 2.80
CA ILE A 173 -17.31 -3.73 4.13
C ILE A 173 -18.76 -3.22 4.14
N MET A 174 -19.21 -2.60 3.04
CA MET A 174 -20.58 -2.10 2.84
C MET A 174 -21.15 -2.69 1.54
N PRO A 175 -21.74 -3.91 1.59
CA PRO A 175 -22.21 -4.62 0.39
C PRO A 175 -23.18 -3.82 -0.48
N GLU A 176 -23.99 -2.96 0.13
CA GLU A 176 -24.93 -2.08 -0.59
C GLU A 176 -24.23 -1.01 -1.48
N LEU A 177 -22.94 -0.75 -1.24
CA LEU A 177 -22.12 0.17 -2.02
C LEU A 177 -21.12 -0.55 -2.94
N GLU A 178 -21.05 -1.88 -2.89
CA GLU A 178 -20.06 -2.67 -3.65
C GLU A 178 -20.19 -2.44 -5.15
N ASP A 179 -21.37 -2.70 -5.72
CA ASP A 179 -21.65 -2.54 -7.14
C ASP A 179 -21.31 -1.15 -7.70
N PRO A 180 -21.85 -0.03 -7.15
CA PRO A 180 -21.56 1.30 -7.71
C PRO A 180 -20.09 1.70 -7.56
N ILE A 181 -19.40 1.29 -6.50
CA ILE A 181 -17.97 1.58 -6.31
C ILE A 181 -17.14 0.76 -7.31
N ASN A 182 -17.37 -0.55 -7.41
CA ASN A 182 -16.63 -1.42 -8.31
C ASN A 182 -16.84 -1.03 -9.78
N ALA A 183 -18.07 -0.63 -10.14
CA ALA A 183 -18.36 -0.08 -11.47
C ALA A 183 -17.52 1.15 -11.83
N SER A 184 -17.20 1.98 -10.83
CA SER A 184 -16.43 3.20 -11.01
C SER A 184 -14.91 2.96 -11.02
N LEU A 185 -14.43 2.03 -10.18
CA LEU A 185 -12.99 1.82 -9.94
C LEU A 185 -12.37 0.78 -10.87
N LEU A 186 -13.06 -0.31 -11.18
CA LEU A 186 -12.45 -1.48 -11.81
C LEU A 186 -12.55 -1.44 -13.34
N PRO A 187 -11.43 -1.63 -14.08
CA PRO A 187 -11.43 -1.63 -15.54
C PRO A 187 -12.42 -2.62 -16.17
N ALA A 188 -12.64 -3.78 -15.54
CA ALA A 188 -13.58 -4.80 -16.01
C ALA A 188 -15.04 -4.32 -16.06
N TYR A 189 -15.37 -3.27 -15.31
CA TYR A 189 -16.72 -2.70 -15.24
C TYR A 189 -16.83 -1.32 -15.93
N ARG A 190 -15.70 -0.75 -16.35
CA ARG A 190 -15.68 0.49 -17.14
C ARG A 190 -16.16 0.21 -18.56
N LYS A 191 -17.43 0.54 -18.83
CA LYS A 191 -17.76 1.08 -20.16
C LYS A 191 -16.89 2.35 -20.31
N ASN A 192 -16.25 2.57 -21.46
CA ASN A 192 -15.33 3.70 -21.72
C ASN A 192 -16.01 5.09 -21.62
N VAL A 193 -16.52 5.42 -20.45
CA VAL A 193 -17.33 6.58 -20.13
C VAL A 193 -16.77 7.04 -18.79
N ALA A 194 -16.27 8.27 -18.71
CA ALA A 194 -15.88 8.79 -17.42
C ALA A 194 -17.10 8.82 -16.50
N PRO A 195 -16.95 8.72 -15.17
CA PRO A 195 -18.10 8.71 -14.26
C PRO A 195 -19.04 9.93 -14.39
N TRP A 196 -18.56 11.06 -14.93
CA TRP A 196 -19.35 12.28 -15.20
C TRP A 196 -19.91 12.35 -16.64
N ASP A 197 -19.56 11.40 -17.50
CA ASP A 197 -20.04 11.28 -18.88
C ASP A 197 -21.17 10.23 -18.99
N ALA A 198 -21.60 9.63 -17.88
CA ALA A 198 -22.75 8.72 -17.84
C ALA A 198 -24.05 9.53 -17.83
N GLU A 199 -24.82 9.45 -18.93
CA GLU A 199 -26.20 9.95 -19.02
C GLU A 199 -27.16 9.29 -18.03
#